data_AF-X1F4J9-F1
#
_entry.id   AF-X1F4J9-F1
#
_cell.length_a   1.000
_cell.length_b   1.000
_cell.length_c   1.000
_cell.angle_alpha   90.00
_cell.angle_beta   90.00
_cell.angle_gamma   90.00
#
_symmetry.space_group_name_H-M   'P 1'
#
loop_
_entity.id
_entity.type
_entity.pdbx_description
1 polymer ?
#
loop_
_entity_poly.entity_id
_entity_poly.type
_entity_poly.pdbx_seq_one_letter_code
_entity_poly.pdbx_strand_id
1 'polypeptide(L)'
;NNLPCGNIDSIITSPPYEEAQSGGGIAQKGYQGPKHSPPDLVGKRSYMPENIGDAEGNIGNLKSDSYLEAMLQVYQQCFKVLKPEGGLLILVTKNFIRNKQVVRLDEDTVKLCEQAGFKFIERHYRKLPAQSFWRIIYHQKHPEVEQIEHEDILVFQRSETER
;
A
#
# COMPACT_ATOMS: atom_id res chain seq x y z
N ASN A 1 -10.60 -17.81 -14.48
CA ASN A 1 -9.44 -18.73 -14.46
C ASN A 1 -8.56 -18.40 -13.28
N ASN A 2 -8.23 -19.39 -12.45
CA ASN A 2 -7.31 -19.24 -11.32
C ASN A 2 -5.90 -19.67 -11.73
N LEU A 3 -4.88 -19.09 -11.09
CA LEU A 3 -3.48 -19.50 -11.29
C LEU A 3 -3.25 -20.90 -10.69
N PRO A 4 -2.38 -21.73 -11.30
CA PRO A 4 -1.99 -23.01 -10.72
C PRO A 4 -1.22 -22.80 -9.40
N CYS A 5 -1.51 -23.64 -8.42
CA CYS A 5 -0.83 -23.63 -7.12
C CYS A 5 0.62 -24.15 -7.24
N GLY A 6 1.52 -23.62 -6.40
CA GLY A 6 2.85 -24.20 -6.21
C GLY A 6 3.85 -24.00 -7.34
N ASN A 7 3.62 -23.09 -8.29
CA ASN A 7 4.46 -22.96 -9.49
C ASN A 7 5.12 -21.58 -9.65
N ILE A 8 4.75 -20.59 -8.85
CA ILE A 8 5.31 -19.24 -8.93
C ILE A 8 6.56 -19.14 -8.05
N ASP A 9 7.68 -18.69 -8.63
CA ASP A 9 8.94 -18.49 -7.89
C ASP A 9 8.88 -17.32 -6.93
N SER A 10 8.34 -16.19 -7.39
CA SER A 10 8.32 -14.96 -6.61
C SER A 10 7.16 -14.05 -7.00
N ILE A 11 6.65 -13.31 -6.03
CA ILE A 11 5.69 -12.23 -6.20
C ILE A 11 6.33 -10.96 -5.67
N ILE A 12 6.40 -9.91 -6.50
CA ILE A 12 6.96 -8.61 -6.12
C ILE A 12 5.89 -7.56 -6.41
N THR A 13 5.42 -6.86 -5.39
CA THR A 13 4.35 -5.86 -5.55
C THR A 13 4.35 -4.83 -4.43
N SER A 14 3.52 -3.79 -4.59
CA SER A 14 3.09 -2.91 -3.51
C SER A 14 1.59 -3.12 -3.28
N PRO A 15 1.12 -3.33 -2.04
CA PRO A 15 -0.30 -3.51 -1.79
C PRO A 15 -1.09 -2.23 -2.14
N PRO A 16 -2.37 -2.34 -2.51
CA PRO A 16 -3.22 -1.17 -2.67
C PRO A 16 -3.35 -0.48 -1.31
N TYR A 17 -2.75 0.68 -1.13
CA TYR A 17 -2.80 1.38 0.16
C TYR A 17 -4.24 1.73 0.54
N GLU A 18 -4.59 1.49 1.81
CA GLU A 18 -5.86 1.91 2.39
C GLU A 18 -6.14 3.37 2.06
N GLU A 19 -7.36 3.69 1.63
CA GLU A 19 -7.76 5.07 1.33
C GLU A 19 -6.90 5.76 0.26
N ALA A 20 -6.18 5.04 -0.60
CA ALA A 20 -5.41 5.65 -1.69
C ALA A 20 -6.25 6.61 -2.54
N GLN A 21 -7.58 6.40 -2.59
CA GLN A 21 -8.57 7.17 -3.34
C GLN A 21 -9.23 8.31 -2.55
N SER A 22 -8.98 8.46 -1.25
CA SER A 22 -9.75 9.36 -0.37
C SER A 22 -9.21 10.79 -0.30
N GLY A 23 -8.14 11.11 -1.04
CA GLY A 23 -7.42 12.38 -0.94
C GLY A 23 -8.33 13.61 -1.00
N GLY A 24 -8.29 14.46 0.01
CA GLY A 24 -9.10 15.68 0.10
C GLY A 24 -8.44 16.93 -0.51
N GLY A 25 -9.13 18.07 -0.43
CA GLY A 25 -8.56 19.37 -0.83
C GLY A 25 -8.56 19.59 -2.35
N ILE A 26 -7.46 20.11 -2.90
CA ILE A 26 -7.33 20.43 -4.34
C ILE A 26 -7.46 19.18 -5.22
N ALA A 27 -7.13 17.99 -4.70
CA ALA A 27 -7.29 16.72 -5.42
C ALA A 27 -8.76 16.43 -5.79
N GLN A 28 -9.70 16.69 -4.87
CA GLN A 28 -11.14 16.55 -5.11
C GLN A 28 -11.80 17.83 -5.64
N LYS A 29 -11.41 19.00 -5.12
CA LYS A 29 -12.10 20.28 -5.38
C LYS A 29 -11.61 20.99 -6.64
N GLY A 30 -10.47 20.57 -7.19
CA GLY A 30 -9.81 21.25 -8.31
C GLY A 30 -9.32 22.66 -7.95
N TYR A 31 -8.82 23.38 -8.95
CA TYR A 31 -8.54 24.81 -8.84
C TYR A 31 -9.81 25.61 -9.15
N GLN A 32 -10.14 26.61 -8.32
CA GLN A 32 -11.21 27.57 -8.58
C GLN A 32 -10.60 28.95 -8.87
N GLY A 33 -10.97 29.57 -9.99
CA GLY A 33 -10.63 30.96 -10.32
C GLY A 33 -10.11 31.19 -11.74
N PRO A 34 -10.09 32.45 -12.21
CA PRO A 34 -9.78 32.83 -13.59
C PRO A 34 -8.29 32.70 -13.98
N LYS A 35 -7.41 32.41 -13.02
CA LYS A 35 -5.96 32.22 -13.25
C LYS A 35 -5.56 30.79 -13.60
N HIS A 36 -6.52 29.88 -13.68
CA HIS A 36 -6.28 28.47 -13.98
C HIS A 36 -7.11 28.07 -15.21
N SER A 37 -6.49 27.31 -16.12
CA SER A 37 -7.16 26.64 -17.25
C SER A 37 -8.37 25.82 -16.73
N PRO A 38 -9.35 25.44 -17.58
CA PRO A 38 -10.46 24.58 -17.16
C PRO A 38 -9.88 23.43 -16.35
N PRO A 39 -10.46 23.11 -15.18
CA PRO A 39 -9.76 22.37 -14.14
C PRO A 39 -9.29 21.05 -14.71
N ASP A 40 -8.02 21.02 -15.10
CA ASP A 40 -7.32 19.78 -15.37
C ASP A 40 -7.04 19.27 -13.96
N LEU A 41 -8.07 18.61 -13.42
CA LEU A 41 -8.14 18.23 -12.02
C LEU A 41 -6.83 17.50 -11.72
N VAL A 42 -6.08 17.97 -10.73
CA VAL A 42 -4.93 17.23 -10.21
C VAL A 42 -5.34 15.78 -9.90
N GLY A 43 -6.62 15.58 -9.58
CA GLY A 43 -7.27 14.29 -9.47
C GLY A 43 -7.03 13.34 -10.66
N LYS A 44 -7.14 13.83 -11.90
CA LYS A 44 -6.91 13.06 -13.14
C LYS A 44 -5.49 12.50 -13.27
N ARG A 45 -4.54 12.97 -12.47
CA ARG A 45 -3.12 12.54 -12.50
C ARG A 45 -2.69 11.80 -11.24
N SER A 46 -3.64 11.44 -10.36
CA SER A 46 -3.39 10.77 -9.08
C SER A 46 -4.18 9.47 -8.93
N TYR A 47 -3.95 8.74 -7.83
CA TYR A 47 -4.78 7.62 -7.39
C TYR A 47 -6.18 8.14 -7.00
N MET A 48 -6.99 8.55 -7.97
CA MET A 48 -8.37 8.98 -7.77
C MET A 48 -9.34 7.98 -8.39
N PRO A 49 -10.60 7.91 -7.90
CA PRO A 49 -11.55 6.89 -8.30
C PRO A 49 -11.72 6.78 -9.82
N GLU A 50 -11.65 7.92 -10.52
CA GLU A 50 -11.68 8.03 -11.99
C GLU A 50 -10.53 7.29 -12.72
N ASN A 51 -9.40 7.03 -12.06
CA ASN A 51 -8.21 6.38 -12.63
C ASN A 51 -7.99 4.95 -12.13
N ILE A 52 -8.48 4.62 -10.92
CA ILE A 52 -8.23 3.34 -10.24
C ILE A 52 -9.52 2.50 -10.11
N GLY A 53 -10.68 3.08 -10.41
CA GLY A 53 -12.00 2.45 -10.38
C GLY A 53 -12.68 2.59 -9.01
N ASP A 54 -13.98 2.88 -9.03
CA ASP A 54 -14.87 2.97 -7.88
C ASP A 54 -15.76 1.73 -7.69
N ALA A 55 -15.45 0.65 -8.42
CA ALA A 55 -16.23 -0.57 -8.42
C ALA A 55 -16.37 -1.18 -7.01
N GLU A 56 -17.56 -1.72 -6.76
CA GLU A 56 -17.87 -2.52 -5.57
C GLU A 56 -16.91 -3.72 -5.51
N GLY A 57 -16.01 -3.75 -4.52
CA GLY A 57 -14.97 -4.76 -4.37
C GLY A 57 -13.52 -4.26 -4.55
N ASN A 58 -13.30 -2.99 -4.89
CA ASN A 58 -11.95 -2.43 -4.89
C ASN A 58 -11.41 -2.29 -3.46
N ILE A 59 -10.41 -3.11 -3.11
CA ILE A 59 -9.79 -3.16 -1.77
C ILE A 59 -9.20 -1.80 -1.37
N GLY A 60 -8.72 -0.99 -2.32
CA GLY A 60 -8.18 0.35 -2.03
C GLY A 60 -9.21 1.35 -1.49
N ASN A 61 -10.51 1.04 -1.58
CA ASN A 61 -11.59 1.82 -1.01
C ASN A 61 -11.97 1.39 0.41
N LEU A 62 -11.48 0.23 0.87
CA LEU A 62 -11.73 -0.29 2.22
C LEU A 62 -10.89 0.46 3.26
N LYS A 63 -11.27 0.31 4.54
CA LYS A 63 -10.64 1.00 5.67
C LYS A 63 -10.38 0.08 6.85
N SER A 64 -9.33 0.36 7.61
CA SER A 64 -9.00 -0.31 8.87
C SER A 64 -9.15 -1.85 8.76
N ASP A 65 -9.92 -2.48 9.65
CA ASP A 65 -10.11 -3.93 9.71
C ASP A 65 -10.61 -4.53 8.40
N SER A 66 -11.55 -3.89 7.70
CA SER A 66 -12.06 -4.39 6.42
C SER A 66 -10.98 -4.45 5.34
N TYR A 67 -10.05 -3.49 5.35
CA TYR A 67 -8.88 -3.50 4.48
C TYR A 67 -7.91 -4.61 4.87
N LEU A 68 -7.61 -4.76 6.16
CA LEU A 68 -6.69 -5.80 6.66
C LEU A 68 -7.22 -7.21 6.37
N GLU A 69 -8.52 -7.45 6.55
CA GLU A 69 -9.20 -8.72 6.24
C GLU A 69 -9.11 -9.04 4.74
N ALA A 70 -9.38 -8.06 3.87
CA ALA A 70 -9.28 -8.25 2.43
C ALA A 70 -7.83 -8.54 2.00
N MET A 71 -6.85 -7.83 2.57
CA MET A 71 -5.43 -8.09 2.29
C MET A 71 -4.96 -9.44 2.80
N LEU A 72 -5.46 -9.93 3.94
CA LEU A 72 -5.18 -11.29 4.40
C LEU A 72 -5.59 -12.32 3.35
N GLN A 73 -6.78 -12.17 2.75
CA GLN A 73 -7.25 -13.06 1.69
C GLN A 73 -6.33 -13.04 0.48
N VAL A 74 -5.86 -11.85 0.06
CA VAL A 74 -4.88 -11.71 -1.04
C VAL A 74 -3.60 -12.48 -0.71
N TYR A 75 -3.02 -12.25 0.47
CA TYR A 75 -1.78 -12.92 0.87
C TYR A 75 -1.94 -14.44 1.01
N GLN A 76 -3.10 -14.93 1.46
CA GLN A 76 -3.41 -16.37 1.46
C GLN A 76 -3.43 -16.97 0.04
N GLN A 77 -3.91 -16.22 -0.96
CA GLN A 77 -3.84 -16.69 -2.36
C GLN A 77 -2.41 -16.62 -2.90
N CYS A 78 -1.64 -15.57 -2.57
CA CYS A 78 -0.21 -15.50 -2.89
C CYS A 78 0.55 -16.71 -2.33
N PHE A 79 0.27 -17.11 -1.09
CA PHE A 79 0.88 -18.28 -0.46
C PHE A 79 0.64 -19.56 -1.27
N LYS A 80 -0.62 -19.79 -1.70
CA LYS A 80 -1.00 -21.00 -2.46
C LYS A 80 -0.29 -21.11 -3.81
N VAL A 81 -0.12 -20.00 -4.52
CA VAL A 81 0.45 -20.00 -5.88
C VAL A 81 1.97 -20.08 -5.89
N LEU A 82 2.63 -19.60 -4.84
CA LEU A 82 4.08 -19.69 -4.69
C LEU A 82 4.55 -21.12 -4.52
N LYS A 83 5.76 -21.44 -4.97
CA LYS A 83 6.41 -22.74 -4.77
C LYS A 83 6.50 -23.08 -3.27
N PRO A 84 6.21 -24.35 -2.88
CA PRO A 84 6.35 -24.87 -1.51
C PRO A 84 7.65 -24.51 -0.81
N GLU A 85 8.75 -24.65 -1.54
CA GLU A 85 10.09 -24.38 -1.07
C GLU A 85 10.69 -23.23 -1.87
N GLY A 86 11.25 -22.25 -1.17
CA GLY A 86 11.95 -21.13 -1.80
C GLY A 86 11.06 -20.06 -2.44
N GLY A 87 9.74 -20.24 -2.47
CA GLY A 87 8.80 -19.24 -2.99
C GLY A 87 8.85 -17.94 -2.18
N LEU A 88 9.02 -16.80 -2.85
CA LEU A 88 9.17 -15.49 -2.19
C LEU A 88 7.95 -14.58 -2.42
N LEU A 89 7.54 -13.89 -1.36
CA LEU A 89 6.66 -12.74 -1.43
C LEU A 89 7.46 -11.50 -0.99
N ILE A 90 7.59 -10.52 -1.88
CA ILE A 90 8.31 -9.28 -1.65
C ILE A 90 7.32 -8.13 -1.76
N LEU A 91 7.13 -7.40 -0.67
CA LEU A 91 6.17 -6.32 -0.57
C LEU A 91 6.87 -4.99 -0.33
N VAL A 92 6.59 -4.02 -1.18
CA VAL A 92 7.00 -2.63 -0.98
C VAL A 92 5.87 -1.88 -0.28
N THR A 93 6.08 -1.54 0.99
CA THR A 93 5.09 -0.84 1.82
C THR A 93 5.61 0.53 2.22
N LYS A 94 4.69 1.48 2.35
CA LYS A 94 4.97 2.82 2.81
C LYS A 94 4.04 3.17 3.95
N ASN A 95 4.62 3.48 5.10
CA ASN A 95 3.86 4.03 6.21
C ASN A 95 3.23 5.37 5.82
N PHE A 96 2.14 5.73 6.49
CA PHE A 96 1.43 6.97 6.23
C PHE A 96 1.05 7.68 7.52
N ILE A 97 0.69 8.95 7.41
CA ILE A 97 0.28 9.77 8.54
C ILE A 97 -1.24 9.88 8.54
N ARG A 98 -1.86 9.55 9.66
CA ARG A 98 -3.29 9.74 9.91
C ARG A 98 -3.43 10.34 11.30
N ASN A 99 -4.26 11.37 11.45
CA ASN A 99 -4.44 12.08 12.73
C ASN A 99 -3.12 12.49 13.41
N LYS A 100 -2.15 12.96 12.62
CA LYS A 100 -0.80 13.37 13.07
C LYS A 100 0.05 12.25 13.67
N GLN A 101 -0.34 10.99 13.51
CA GLN A 101 0.39 9.81 13.97
C GLN A 101 0.81 8.94 12.78
N VAL A 102 1.91 8.23 12.94
CA VAL A 102 2.37 7.24 11.96
C VAL A 102 1.50 6.00 12.07
N VAL A 103 0.88 5.62 10.96
CA VAL A 103 0.25 4.31 10.78
C VAL A 103 1.31 3.36 10.22
N ARG A 104 1.62 2.32 11.00
CA ARG A 104 2.67 1.32 10.73
C ARG A 104 2.15 0.17 9.88
N LEU A 105 1.83 0.50 8.62
CA LEU A 105 1.40 -0.48 7.63
C LEU A 105 2.44 -1.58 7.41
N ASP A 106 3.72 -1.27 7.57
CA ASP A 106 4.80 -2.26 7.51
C ASP A 106 4.61 -3.38 8.55
N GLU A 107 4.27 -3.03 9.78
CA GLU A 107 4.07 -3.98 10.88
C GLU A 107 2.79 -4.79 10.68
N ASP A 108 1.71 -4.15 10.27
CA ASP A 108 0.46 -4.85 9.99
C ASP A 108 0.61 -5.81 8.80
N THR A 109 1.36 -5.42 7.77
CA THR A 109 1.66 -6.29 6.63
C THR A 109 2.46 -7.52 7.05
N VAL A 110 3.44 -7.38 7.94
CA VAL A 110 4.18 -8.52 8.51
C VAL A 110 3.22 -9.48 9.21
N LYS A 111 2.38 -8.98 10.12
CA LYS A 111 1.42 -9.82 10.86
C LYS A 111 0.46 -10.55 9.93
N LEU A 112 -0.05 -9.87 8.89
CA LEU A 112 -0.95 -10.49 7.92
C LEU A 112 -0.25 -11.58 7.09
N CYS A 113 1.00 -11.36 6.67
CA CYS A 113 1.76 -12.36 5.93
C CYS A 113 2.07 -13.58 6.81
N GLU A 114 2.43 -13.38 8.08
CA GLU A 114 2.64 -14.47 9.04
C GLU A 114 1.34 -15.27 9.26
N GLN A 115 0.20 -14.59 9.42
CA GLN A 115 -1.12 -15.23 9.50
C GLN A 115 -1.49 -16.02 8.22
N ALA A 116 -1.04 -15.55 7.05
CA ALA A 116 -1.22 -16.27 5.79
C ALA A 116 -0.30 -17.50 5.65
N GLY A 117 0.66 -17.68 6.55
CA GLY A 117 1.58 -18.82 6.60
C GLY A 117 3.00 -18.51 6.14
N PHE A 118 3.30 -17.27 5.76
CA PHE A 118 4.66 -16.88 5.39
C PHE A 118 5.58 -16.75 6.59
N LYS A 119 6.88 -16.96 6.36
CA LYS A 119 7.94 -16.59 7.29
C LYS A 119 8.55 -15.26 6.85
N PHE A 120 8.61 -14.28 7.75
CA PHE A 120 9.37 -13.05 7.53
C PHE A 120 10.88 -13.35 7.56
N ILE A 121 11.61 -12.91 6.54
CA ILE A 121 13.04 -13.21 6.36
C ILE A 121 13.89 -11.98 6.62
N GLU A 122 13.56 -10.87 5.97
CA GLU A 122 14.35 -9.65 6.06
C GLU A 122 13.54 -8.41 5.64
N ARG A 123 14.09 -7.25 5.98
CA ARG A 123 13.57 -5.95 5.60
C ARG A 123 14.70 -5.09 5.06
N HIS A 124 14.44 -4.48 3.91
CA HIS A 124 15.29 -3.44 3.34
C HIS A 124 14.57 -2.11 3.36
N TYR A 125 15.33 -1.02 3.26
CA TYR A 125 14.80 0.33 3.23
C TYR A 125 15.16 1.01 1.92
N ARG A 126 14.15 1.59 1.26
CA ARG A 126 14.35 2.49 0.13
C ARG A 126 14.13 3.92 0.60
N LYS A 127 15.21 4.70 0.66
CA LYS A 127 15.11 6.14 0.92
C LYS A 127 14.33 6.84 -0.20
N LEU A 128 13.41 7.71 0.18
CA LEU A 128 12.69 8.59 -0.75
C LEU A 128 13.62 9.72 -1.18
N PRO A 129 13.92 9.87 -2.48
CA PRO A 129 14.84 10.91 -2.96
C PRO A 129 14.25 12.32 -2.84
N ALA A 130 12.92 12.42 -2.78
CA ALA A 130 12.19 13.67 -2.60
C ALA A 130 10.88 13.41 -1.86
N GLN A 131 10.43 14.40 -1.09
CA GLN A 131 9.09 14.41 -0.50
C GLN A 131 8.09 14.99 -1.49
N SER A 132 6.84 14.52 -1.43
CA SER A 132 5.77 15.12 -2.23
C SER A 132 5.52 16.56 -1.79
N PHE A 133 5.08 17.41 -2.72
CA PHE A 133 4.70 18.80 -2.44
C PHE A 133 3.74 18.92 -1.25
N TRP A 134 2.76 18.02 -1.17
CA TRP A 134 1.80 17.98 -0.07
C TRP A 134 2.42 17.62 1.27
N ARG A 135 3.41 16.71 1.31
CA ARG A 135 4.13 16.40 2.55
C ARG A 135 5.00 17.57 3.00
N ILE A 136 5.61 18.30 2.07
CA ILE A 136 6.38 19.51 2.39
C ILE A 136 5.48 20.55 3.08
N ILE A 137 4.32 20.86 2.49
CA ILE A 137 3.35 21.79 3.09
C ILE A 137 2.82 21.28 4.43
N TYR A 138 2.49 19.99 4.50
CA TYR A 138 1.96 19.39 5.72
C TYR A 138 2.96 19.52 6.87
N HIS A 139 4.24 19.22 6.61
CA HIS A 139 5.28 19.30 7.63
C HIS A 139 5.58 20.76 8.03
N GLN A 140 5.54 21.72 7.11
CA GLN A 140 5.66 23.14 7.46
C GLN A 140 4.57 23.59 8.44
N LYS A 141 3.35 23.04 8.33
CA LYS A 141 2.23 23.33 9.25
C LYS A 141 2.29 22.52 10.54
N HIS A 142 2.88 21.32 10.47
CA HIS A 142 2.96 20.36 11.56
C HIS A 142 4.40 19.87 11.72
N PRO A 143 5.32 20.74 12.20
CA PRO A 143 6.72 20.39 12.38
C PRO A 143 6.93 19.29 13.43
N GLU A 144 5.95 19.09 14.33
CA GLU A 144 5.95 18.06 15.36
C GLU A 144 5.72 16.64 14.84
N VAL A 145 5.18 16.50 13.63
CA VAL A 145 4.79 15.21 13.07
C VAL A 145 5.98 14.55 12.40
N GLU A 146 6.18 13.27 12.70
CA GLU A 146 7.24 12.46 12.12
C GLU A 146 7.18 12.44 10.59
N GLN A 147 8.36 12.56 9.97
CA GLN A 147 8.50 12.48 8.54
C GLN A 147 8.76 11.05 8.09
N ILE A 148 8.02 10.62 7.07
CA ILE A 148 8.20 9.31 6.46
C ILE A 148 9.16 9.46 5.29
N GLU A 149 10.40 9.02 5.49
CA GLU A 149 11.51 9.25 4.56
C GLU A 149 11.91 8.01 3.75
N HIS A 150 11.28 6.87 4.00
CA HIS A 150 11.57 5.62 3.32
C HIS A 150 10.31 4.83 3.01
N GLU A 151 10.51 3.81 2.19
CA GLU A 151 9.61 2.67 1.99
C GLU A 151 10.29 1.43 2.54
N ASP A 152 9.53 0.54 3.15
CA ASP A 152 9.96 -0.76 3.61
C ASP A 152 9.80 -1.77 2.48
N ILE A 153 10.84 -2.54 2.21
CA ILE A 153 10.81 -3.69 1.31
C ILE A 153 10.86 -4.92 2.21
N LEU A 154 9.71 -5.56 2.38
CA LEU A 154 9.52 -6.71 3.25
C LEU A 154 9.66 -7.98 2.44
N VAL A 155 10.56 -8.87 2.86
CA VAL A 155 10.81 -10.15 2.18
C VAL A 155 10.28 -11.28 3.05
N PHE A 156 9.38 -12.06 2.47
CA PHE A 156 8.76 -13.21 3.07
C PHE A 156 9.04 -14.45 2.23
N GLN A 157 9.18 -15.59 2.90
CA GLN A 157 9.33 -16.87 2.25
C GLN A 157 8.16 -17.78 2.61
N ARG A 158 7.65 -18.50 1.62
CA ARG A 158 6.77 -19.63 1.88
C ARG A 158 7.61 -20.73 2.54
N SER A 159 7.27 -21.07 3.78
CA SER A 159 7.79 -22.26 4.46
C SER A 159 6.66 -23.26 4.59
N GLU A 160 6.81 -24.46 4.07
CA GLU A 160 5.98 -25.58 4.51
C GLU A 160 6.39 -25.91 5.94
N THR A 161 5.66 -25.37 6.90
CA THR A 161 5.67 -25.96 8.22
C THR A 161 4.96 -27.30 8.07
N GLU A 162 5.65 -28.41 8.34
CA GLU A 162 5.03 -29.72 8.56
C GLU A 162 3.85 -29.49 9.54
N ARG A 163 2.62 -29.65 9.05
CA ARG A 163 1.41 -29.66 9.87
C ARG A 163 0.96 -31.11 10.06
#